data_AF-A0A2E5WVP1-F1
#
_entry.id   AF-A0A2E5WVP1-F1
#
_cell.length_a   1.000
_cell.length_b   1.000
_cell.length_c   1.000
_cell.angle_alpha   90.00
_cell.angle_beta   90.00
_cell.angle_gamma   90.00
#
_symmetry.space_group_name_H-M   'P 1'
#
loop_
_entity.id
_entity.type
_entity.pdbx_description
1 polymer ?
#
loop_
_entity_poly.entity_id
_entity_poly.type
_entity_poly.pdbx_seq_one_letter_code
_entity_poly.pdbx_strand_id
1 'polypeptide(L)'
;MSDQVELTNPVELSVGGMSGHILRRGIHLAMSFLPLLYFEFGQDVADAVSLSLAQVVSSIIMIAVFGEALRLRMGWTVVGQRSYEAKQVSALAWGALGVGMVFLLTPEAAYAYPLILSLSLGDPLLGEIRRKGASTQTVIWVGMLGIAVIWAACAYLVETPWVLVPIMAPICVAAEWPRLRYIDDNATMLLIPLAVVLIFDPFLGVI
;
A
#
# COMPACT_ATOMS: atom_id res chain seq x y z
N MET A 1 -27.00 7.78 -5.12
CA MET A 1 -26.53 6.83 -4.09
C MET A 1 -25.21 7.38 -3.60
N SER A 2 -24.98 7.44 -2.28
CA SER A 2 -23.68 7.83 -1.74
C SER A 2 -22.64 6.79 -2.18
N ASP A 3 -21.56 7.20 -2.85
CA ASP A 3 -20.46 6.31 -3.22
C ASP A 3 -19.59 5.93 -2.01
N GLN A 4 -19.85 6.50 -0.83
CA GLN A 4 -19.19 6.15 0.43
C GLN A 4 -19.82 4.93 1.09
N VAL A 5 -18.97 3.97 1.48
CA VAL A 5 -19.35 2.72 2.16
C VAL A 5 -19.38 2.91 3.69
N GLU A 6 -20.38 2.33 4.36
CA GLU A 6 -20.54 2.36 5.82
C GLU A 6 -19.39 1.67 6.59
N LEU A 7 -19.14 2.11 7.83
CA LEU A 7 -18.13 1.51 8.73
C LEU A 7 -18.65 0.18 9.27
N THR A 8 -18.27 -0.91 8.61
CA THR A 8 -18.51 -2.28 9.08
C THR A 8 -17.22 -2.89 9.64
N ASN A 9 -17.34 -3.73 10.67
CA ASN A 9 -16.19 -4.38 11.30
C ASN A 9 -15.44 -5.25 10.27
N PRO A 10 -14.14 -5.00 10.00
CA PRO A 10 -13.39 -5.77 9.00
C PRO A 10 -13.34 -7.27 9.28
N VAL A 11 -13.42 -7.68 10.55
CA VAL A 11 -13.42 -9.09 10.95
C VAL A 11 -14.68 -9.79 10.43
N GLU A 12 -15.84 -9.15 10.53
CA GLU A 12 -17.13 -9.74 10.14
C GLU A 12 -17.26 -9.90 8.63
N LEU A 13 -16.62 -8.99 7.88
CA LEU A 13 -16.61 -9.03 6.42
C LEU A 13 -15.56 -9.97 5.83
N SER A 14 -14.51 -10.29 6.59
CA SER A 14 -13.40 -11.09 6.09
C SER A 14 -13.80 -12.56 6.02
N VAL A 15 -13.54 -13.19 4.88
CA VAL A 15 -13.62 -14.65 4.76
C VAL A 15 -12.61 -15.26 5.71
N GLY A 16 -13.09 -16.09 6.64
CA GLY A 16 -12.29 -16.64 7.75
C GLY A 16 -12.36 -15.83 9.05
N GLY A 17 -13.14 -14.75 9.12
CA GLY A 17 -13.34 -14.00 10.37
C GLY A 17 -12.04 -13.44 10.94
N MET A 18 -11.76 -13.76 12.21
CA MET A 18 -10.55 -13.29 12.89
C MET A 18 -9.26 -13.84 12.28
N SER A 19 -9.23 -15.11 11.85
CA SER A 19 -8.03 -15.67 11.23
C SER A 19 -7.74 -15.02 9.86
N GLY A 20 -8.79 -14.71 9.09
CA GLY A 20 -8.67 -13.92 7.86
C GLY A 20 -8.15 -12.51 8.12
N HIS A 21 -8.65 -11.85 9.17
CA HIS A 21 -8.16 -10.54 9.57
C HIS A 21 -6.67 -10.56 9.97
N ILE A 22 -6.25 -11.52 10.78
CA ILE A 22 -4.85 -11.69 11.18
C ILE A 22 -3.97 -11.97 9.96
N LEU A 23 -4.41 -12.84 9.05
CA LEU A 23 -3.69 -13.13 7.80
C LEU A 23 -3.49 -11.86 6.98
N ARG A 24 -4.53 -11.06 6.80
CA ARG A 24 -4.44 -9.78 6.06
C ARG A 24 -3.43 -8.83 6.71
N ARG A 25 -3.44 -8.72 8.04
CA ARG A 25 -2.46 -7.90 8.77
C ARG A 25 -1.04 -8.45 8.63
N GLY A 26 -0.87 -9.77 8.69
CA GLY A 26 0.42 -10.42 8.42
C GLY A 26 0.94 -10.11 7.02
N ILE A 27 0.09 -10.17 6.00
CA ILE A 27 0.45 -9.81 4.62
C ILE A 27 0.88 -8.34 4.54
N HIS A 28 0.12 -7.42 5.14
CA HIS A 28 0.53 -6.01 5.20
C HIS A 28 1.91 -5.84 5.82
N LEU A 29 2.15 -6.41 7.00
CA LEU A 29 3.45 -6.29 7.65
C LEU A 29 4.57 -6.91 6.81
N ALA A 30 4.31 -8.04 6.14
CA ALA A 30 5.26 -8.69 5.24
C ALA A 30 5.61 -7.81 4.02
N MET A 31 4.70 -6.94 3.57
CA MET A 31 5.01 -5.98 2.49
C MET A 31 6.14 -5.01 2.85
N SER A 32 6.44 -4.81 4.14
CA SER A 32 7.57 -3.98 4.58
C SER A 32 8.93 -4.49 4.09
N PHE A 33 9.01 -5.78 3.71
CA PHE A 33 10.22 -6.38 3.15
C PHE A 33 10.31 -6.24 1.62
N LEU A 34 9.27 -5.77 0.92
CA LEU A 34 9.29 -5.64 -0.53
C LEU A 34 10.38 -4.68 -1.05
N PRO A 35 10.64 -3.50 -0.43
CA PRO A 35 11.75 -2.65 -0.86
C PRO A 35 13.09 -3.38 -0.72
N LEU A 36 13.32 -4.07 0.40
CA LEU A 36 14.53 -4.88 0.60
C LEU A 36 14.67 -5.95 -0.49
N LEU A 37 13.59 -6.68 -0.79
CA LEU A 37 13.59 -7.68 -1.86
C LEU A 37 13.91 -7.08 -3.23
N TYR A 38 13.35 -5.91 -3.52
CA TYR A 38 13.58 -5.21 -4.78
C TYR A 38 15.02 -4.73 -4.94
N PHE A 39 15.57 -4.04 -3.93
CA PHE A 39 16.89 -3.42 -4.02
C PHE A 39 18.05 -4.40 -3.83
N GLU A 40 17.90 -5.40 -2.95
CA GLU A 40 18.99 -6.35 -2.66
C GLU A 40 18.97 -7.59 -3.57
N PHE A 41 17.78 -8.07 -3.93
CA PHE A 41 17.62 -9.35 -4.65
C PHE A 41 16.94 -9.20 -6.01
N GLY A 42 16.43 -8.02 -6.35
CA GLY A 42 15.64 -7.81 -7.56
C GLY A 42 16.43 -8.11 -8.82
N GLN A 43 17.69 -7.66 -8.89
CA GLN A 43 18.54 -7.89 -10.06
C GLN A 43 18.86 -9.38 -10.25
N ASP A 44 19.15 -10.12 -9.18
CA ASP A 44 19.38 -11.57 -9.24
C ASP A 44 18.16 -12.31 -9.80
N VAL A 45 16.96 -11.92 -9.37
CA VAL A 45 15.71 -12.48 -9.89
C VAL A 45 15.54 -12.15 -11.37
N ALA A 46 15.82 -10.90 -11.76
CA ALA A 46 15.71 -10.43 -13.14
C ALA A 46 16.66 -11.18 -14.08
N ASP A 47 17.92 -11.36 -13.66
CA ASP A 47 18.93 -12.11 -14.39
C ASP A 47 18.54 -13.59 -14.52
N ALA A 48 18.02 -14.20 -13.45
CA ALA A 48 17.58 -15.60 -13.45
C ALA A 48 16.46 -15.91 -14.46
N VAL A 49 15.62 -14.91 -14.79
CA VAL A 49 14.54 -15.04 -15.79
C VAL A 49 14.85 -14.31 -17.10
N SER A 50 16.06 -13.78 -17.26
CA SER A 50 16.51 -13.05 -18.46
C SER A 50 15.60 -11.86 -18.82
N LEU A 51 15.16 -11.10 -17.82
CA LEU A 51 14.38 -9.88 -17.97
C LEU A 51 15.11 -8.71 -17.31
N SER A 52 14.79 -7.47 -17.69
CA SER A 52 15.17 -6.33 -16.86
C SER A 52 14.34 -6.29 -15.57
N LEU A 53 14.86 -5.66 -14.51
CA LEU A 53 14.13 -5.54 -13.25
C LEU A 53 12.74 -4.87 -13.44
N ALA A 54 12.66 -3.84 -14.28
CA ALA A 54 11.39 -3.21 -14.65
C ALA A 54 10.43 -4.17 -15.38
N GLN A 55 10.93 -5.06 -16.23
CA GLN A 55 10.13 -6.09 -16.88
C GLN A 55 9.63 -7.14 -15.88
N VAL A 56 10.42 -7.50 -14.86
CA VAL A 56 9.98 -8.37 -13.76
C VAL A 56 8.82 -7.73 -13.00
N VAL A 57 8.96 -6.48 -12.57
CA VAL A 57 7.89 -5.75 -11.87
C VAL A 57 6.64 -5.64 -12.74
N SER A 58 6.80 -5.26 -14.01
CA SER A 58 5.69 -5.18 -14.97
C SER A 58 4.99 -6.53 -15.13
N SER A 59 5.75 -7.63 -15.17
CA SER A 59 5.19 -8.99 -15.26
C SER A 59 4.39 -9.36 -14.02
N ILE A 60 4.87 -9.00 -12.81
CA ILE A 60 4.13 -9.19 -11.57
C ILE A 60 2.81 -8.42 -11.58
N ILE A 61 2.81 -7.15 -12.02
CA ILE A 61 1.58 -6.35 -12.17
C ILE A 61 0.62 -7.02 -13.17
N MET A 62 1.11 -7.44 -14.34
CA MET A 62 0.28 -8.11 -15.34
C MET A 62 -0.32 -9.39 -14.77
N ILE A 63 0.46 -10.22 -14.08
CA ILE A 63 -0.04 -11.44 -13.41
C ILE A 63 -1.12 -11.09 -12.39
N ALA A 64 -0.94 -10.05 -11.58
CA ALA A 64 -1.94 -9.61 -10.62
C ALA A 64 -3.24 -9.15 -11.32
N VAL A 65 -3.15 -8.38 -12.41
CA VAL A 65 -4.32 -7.91 -13.17
C VAL A 65 -5.05 -9.08 -13.85
N PHE A 66 -4.33 -9.98 -14.52
CA PHE A 66 -4.94 -11.15 -15.17
C PHE A 66 -5.54 -12.13 -14.15
N GLY A 67 -4.84 -12.38 -13.06
CA GLY A 67 -5.33 -13.21 -11.96
C GLY A 67 -6.59 -12.62 -11.34
N GLU A 68 -6.62 -11.30 -11.15
CA GLU A 68 -7.78 -10.58 -10.63
C GLU A 68 -8.97 -10.63 -11.61
N ALA A 69 -8.74 -10.47 -12.91
CA ALA A 69 -9.79 -10.59 -13.92
C ALA A 69 -10.40 -12.00 -13.92
N LEU A 70 -9.57 -13.04 -13.82
CA LEU A 70 -10.03 -14.43 -13.69
C LEU A 70 -10.81 -14.63 -12.38
N ARG A 71 -10.31 -14.07 -11.27
CA ARG A 71 -10.96 -14.16 -9.96
C ARG A 71 -12.37 -13.53 -9.97
N LEU A 72 -12.50 -12.35 -10.56
CA LEU A 72 -13.78 -11.67 -10.74
C LEU A 72 -14.75 -12.45 -11.63
N ARG A 73 -14.25 -13.06 -12.71
CA ARG A 73 -15.07 -13.91 -13.59
C ARG A 73 -15.65 -15.11 -12.85
N MET A 74 -14.90 -15.70 -11.92
CA MET A 74 -15.34 -16.86 -11.14
C MET A 74 -16.16 -16.47 -9.90
N GLY A 75 -16.15 -15.20 -9.49
CA GLY A 75 -16.96 -14.71 -8.37
C GLY A 75 -16.55 -15.25 -6.99
N TRP A 76 -15.31 -15.74 -6.86
CA TRP A 76 -14.79 -16.31 -5.62
C TRP A 76 -13.97 -15.30 -4.80
N THR A 77 -13.85 -15.58 -3.51
CA THR A 77 -13.00 -14.88 -2.54
C THR A 77 -12.15 -15.88 -1.79
N VAL A 78 -10.91 -15.54 -1.47
CA VAL A 78 -10.02 -16.37 -0.65
C VAL A 78 -10.01 -15.92 0.81
N VAL A 79 -9.50 -16.76 1.71
CA VAL A 79 -9.35 -16.42 3.13
C VAL A 79 -8.53 -15.12 3.28
N GLY A 80 -9.03 -14.19 4.09
CA GLY A 80 -8.44 -12.85 4.27
C GLY A 80 -9.01 -11.76 3.36
N GLN A 81 -9.66 -12.12 2.25
CA GLN A 81 -10.43 -11.18 1.43
C GLN A 81 -11.81 -10.91 2.05
N ARG A 82 -12.40 -9.78 1.70
CA ARG A 82 -13.76 -9.43 2.15
C ARG A 82 -14.80 -10.03 1.22
N SER A 83 -15.97 -10.41 1.74
CA SER A 83 -17.03 -11.08 0.96
C SER A 83 -17.48 -10.29 -0.28
N TYR A 84 -17.50 -8.96 -0.20
CA TYR A 84 -17.86 -8.11 -1.34
C TYR A 84 -16.81 -8.10 -2.46
N GLU A 85 -15.56 -8.46 -2.16
CA GLU A 85 -14.48 -8.51 -3.16
C GLU A 85 -14.77 -9.58 -4.21
N ALA A 86 -15.70 -10.53 -3.99
CA ALA A 86 -16.20 -11.43 -5.04
C ALA A 86 -16.67 -10.72 -6.32
N LYS A 87 -17.08 -9.45 -6.23
CA LYS A 87 -17.68 -8.68 -7.33
C LYS A 87 -16.91 -7.41 -7.73
N GLN A 88 -15.79 -7.11 -7.06
CA GLN A 88 -15.00 -5.91 -7.35
C GLN A 88 -13.51 -6.16 -7.14
N VAL A 89 -12.67 -5.29 -7.69
CA VAL A 89 -11.21 -5.43 -7.63
C VAL A 89 -10.75 -5.59 -6.18
N SER A 90 -9.96 -6.63 -5.90
CA SER A 90 -9.51 -6.97 -4.56
C SER A 90 -8.45 -6.00 -4.04
N ALA A 91 -8.38 -5.86 -2.71
CA ALA A 91 -7.34 -5.09 -2.02
C ALA A 91 -5.92 -5.55 -2.38
N LEU A 92 -5.76 -6.86 -2.63
CA LEU A 92 -4.50 -7.47 -3.05
C LEU A 92 -4.08 -6.97 -4.45
N ALA A 93 -5.00 -6.98 -5.42
CA ALA A 93 -4.71 -6.52 -6.77
C ALA A 93 -4.40 -5.01 -6.80
N TRP A 94 -5.14 -4.22 -6.03
CA TRP A 94 -4.87 -2.80 -5.84
C TRP A 94 -3.51 -2.53 -5.17
N GLY A 95 -3.17 -3.30 -4.14
CA GLY A 95 -1.86 -3.22 -3.49
C GLY A 95 -0.72 -3.61 -4.44
N ALA A 96 -0.86 -4.70 -5.19
CA ALA A 96 0.13 -5.14 -6.18
C ALA A 96 0.35 -4.09 -7.28
N LEU A 97 -0.72 -3.49 -7.80
CA LEU A 97 -0.63 -2.37 -8.74
C LEU A 97 0.10 -1.18 -8.10
N GLY A 98 -0.35 -0.73 -6.92
CA GLY A 98 0.24 0.42 -6.23
C GLY A 98 1.75 0.25 -5.97
N VAL A 99 2.14 -0.89 -5.40
CA VAL A 99 3.56 -1.19 -5.12
C VAL A 99 4.36 -1.30 -6.41
N GLY A 100 3.81 -1.97 -7.42
CA GLY A 100 4.44 -2.07 -8.73
C GLY A 100 4.67 -0.71 -9.38
N MET A 101 3.70 0.21 -9.29
CA MET A 101 3.86 1.58 -9.79
C MET A 101 4.95 2.36 -9.03
N VAL A 102 5.08 2.16 -7.72
CA VAL A 102 6.19 2.76 -6.95
C VAL A 102 7.54 2.30 -7.49
N PHE A 103 7.73 0.98 -7.69
CA PHE A 103 9.00 0.48 -8.22
C PHE A 103 9.26 0.88 -9.68
N LEU A 104 8.22 1.03 -10.51
CA LEU A 104 8.39 1.42 -11.91
C LEU A 104 8.65 2.92 -12.09
N LEU A 105 8.04 3.77 -11.28
CA LEU A 105 8.09 5.23 -11.45
C LEU A 105 9.12 5.91 -10.55
N THR A 106 9.39 5.33 -9.39
CA THR A 106 10.38 5.83 -8.43
C THR A 106 11.26 4.68 -7.96
N PRO A 107 12.11 4.09 -8.84
CA PRO A 107 12.99 2.96 -8.51
C PRO A 107 14.15 3.36 -7.58
N GLU A 108 13.94 4.32 -6.68
CA GLU A 108 14.94 4.88 -5.78
C GLU A 108 14.59 4.54 -4.33
N ALA A 109 15.58 4.07 -3.56
CA ALA A 109 15.36 3.65 -2.17
C ALA A 109 14.77 4.78 -1.31
N ALA A 110 15.24 6.02 -1.55
CA ALA A 110 14.77 7.24 -0.91
C ALA A 110 13.26 7.49 -1.06
N TYR A 111 12.59 6.93 -2.07
CA TYR A 111 11.15 7.07 -2.28
C TYR A 111 10.38 5.76 -2.08
N ALA A 112 10.89 4.65 -2.59
CA ALA A 112 10.19 3.38 -2.55
C ALA A 112 10.00 2.86 -1.11
N TYR A 113 11.02 2.96 -0.26
CA TYR A 113 10.92 2.56 1.15
C TYR A 113 9.82 3.33 1.90
N PRO A 114 9.86 4.67 2.01
CA PRO A 114 8.88 5.39 2.81
C PRO A 114 7.45 5.24 2.27
N LEU A 115 7.26 5.15 0.95
CA LEU A 115 5.94 4.92 0.35
C LEU A 115 5.38 3.54 0.74
N ILE A 116 6.15 2.47 0.53
CA ILE A 116 5.70 1.10 0.81
C ILE A 116 5.55 0.87 2.31
N LEU A 117 6.45 1.42 3.15
CA LEU A 117 6.35 1.33 4.60
C LEU A 117 5.13 2.08 5.16
N SER A 118 4.75 3.20 4.55
CA SER A 118 3.53 3.92 4.92
C SER A 118 2.28 3.08 4.69
N LEU A 119 2.23 2.31 3.60
CA LEU A 119 1.15 1.34 3.39
C LEU A 119 1.25 0.15 4.36
N SER A 120 2.42 -0.47 4.45
CA SER A 120 2.60 -1.76 5.14
C SER A 120 2.46 -1.65 6.66
N LEU A 121 2.84 -0.51 7.24
CA LEU A 121 2.79 -0.24 8.67
C LEU A 121 1.72 0.79 9.04
N GLY A 122 1.55 1.84 8.22
CA GLY A 122 0.61 2.92 8.48
C GLY A 122 -0.85 2.49 8.35
N ASP A 123 -1.24 1.74 7.31
CA ASP A 123 -2.61 1.23 7.18
C ASP A 123 -3.00 0.33 8.38
N PRO A 124 -2.20 -0.70 8.76
CA PRO A 124 -2.49 -1.45 9.97
C PRO A 124 -2.64 -0.55 11.19
N LEU A 125 -1.70 0.37 11.43
CA LEU A 125 -1.77 1.28 12.58
C LEU A 125 -3.10 2.04 12.63
N LEU A 126 -3.48 2.70 11.53
CA LEU A 126 -4.73 3.46 11.39
C LEU A 126 -5.95 2.56 11.64
N GLY A 127 -6.00 1.41 10.98
CA GLY A 127 -7.10 0.47 11.07
C GLY A 127 -7.25 -0.17 12.45
N GLU A 128 -6.15 -0.50 13.13
CA GLU A 128 -6.14 -1.06 14.49
C GLU A 128 -6.63 -0.05 15.53
N ILE A 129 -6.19 1.21 15.42
CA ILE A 129 -6.64 2.30 16.31
C ILE A 129 -8.14 2.56 16.13
N ARG A 130 -8.60 2.61 14.88
CA ARG A 130 -10.03 2.76 14.56
C ARG A 130 -10.86 1.59 15.10
N ARG A 131 -10.39 0.35 14.95
CA ARG A 131 -11.09 -0.84 15.46
C ARG A 131 -11.24 -0.81 16.98
N LYS A 132 -10.28 -0.23 17.71
CA LYS A 132 -10.34 -0.07 19.18
C LYS A 132 -11.30 1.04 19.63
N GLY A 133 -12.05 1.66 18.73
CA GLY A 133 -13.05 2.68 19.06
C GLY A 133 -12.45 4.06 19.35
N ALA A 134 -11.21 4.32 18.95
CA ALA A 134 -10.59 5.63 19.11
C ALA A 134 -11.31 6.70 18.27
N SER A 135 -11.30 7.94 18.75
CA SER A 135 -11.89 9.07 18.03
C SER A 135 -11.18 9.32 16.69
N THR A 136 -11.89 9.90 15.71
CA THR A 136 -11.30 10.30 14.43
C THR A 136 -10.09 11.20 14.62
N GLN A 137 -10.15 12.15 15.56
CA GLN A 137 -9.03 13.04 15.85
C GLN A 137 -7.81 12.29 16.38
N THR A 138 -8.00 11.28 17.23
CA THR A 138 -6.92 10.41 17.71
C THR A 138 -6.30 9.62 16.56
N VAL A 139 -7.11 9.05 15.66
CA VAL A 139 -6.62 8.30 14.49
C VAL A 139 -5.75 9.21 13.61
N ILE A 140 -6.20 10.45 13.35
CA ILE A 140 -5.44 11.43 12.55
C ILE A 140 -4.08 11.73 13.19
N TRP A 141 -4.05 12.14 14.47
CA TRP A 141 -2.81 12.56 15.11
C TRP A 141 -1.81 11.42 15.27
N VAL A 142 -2.28 10.24 15.70
CA VAL A 142 -1.41 9.07 15.86
C VAL A 142 -0.96 8.55 14.50
N GLY A 143 -1.83 8.57 13.49
CA GLY A 143 -1.48 8.23 12.11
C GLY A 143 -0.40 9.14 11.53
N MET A 144 -0.58 10.46 11.66
CA MET A 144 0.41 11.44 11.19
C MET A 144 1.74 11.29 11.92
N LEU A 145 1.73 11.07 13.24
CA LEU A 145 2.95 10.82 13.99
C LEU A 145 3.64 9.52 13.53
N GLY A 146 2.89 8.43 13.38
CA GLY A 146 3.41 7.14 12.93
C GLY A 146 4.04 7.22 11.54
N ILE A 147 3.34 7.86 10.59
CA ILE A 147 3.86 8.07 9.23
C ILE A 147 5.07 9.02 9.25
N ALA A 148 5.04 10.11 10.02
CA ALA A 148 6.19 11.01 10.14
C ALA A 148 7.43 10.27 10.68
N VAL A 149 7.26 9.35 11.65
CA VAL A 149 8.35 8.52 12.16
C VAL A 149 8.90 7.59 11.06
N ILE A 150 8.03 6.96 10.26
CA ILE A 150 8.44 6.12 9.13
C ILE A 150 9.28 6.93 8.12
N TRP A 151 8.78 8.09 7.71
CA TRP A 151 9.47 8.95 6.74
C TRP A 151 10.77 9.53 7.30
N ALA A 152 10.81 9.93 8.58
CA ALA A 152 12.03 10.39 9.24
C ALA A 152 13.08 9.28 9.37
N ALA A 153 12.66 8.05 9.67
CA ALA A 153 13.55 6.91 9.68
C ALA A 153 14.13 6.65 8.29
N CYS A 154 13.32 6.73 7.23
CA CYS A 154 13.81 6.61 5.85
C CYS A 154 14.72 7.77 5.45
N ALA A 155 14.45 8.99 5.90
CA ALA A 155 15.32 10.15 5.68
C ALA A 155 16.71 9.94 6.29
N TYR A 156 16.80 9.22 7.40
CA TYR A 156 18.07 8.87 8.03
C TYR A 156 18.75 7.63 7.39
N LEU A 157 17.98 6.60 7.01
CA LEU A 157 18.52 5.30 6.60
C LEU A 157 18.78 5.17 5.10
N VAL A 158 17.93 5.79 4.27
CA VAL A 158 17.94 5.66 2.80
C VAL A 158 17.88 7.03 2.12
N GLU A 159 18.28 8.08 2.85
CA GLU A 159 18.46 9.44 2.34
C GLU A 159 17.19 10.07 1.72
N THR A 160 15.99 9.67 2.17
CA THR A 160 14.75 10.37 1.81
C THR A 160 14.85 11.86 2.14
N PRO A 161 14.47 12.77 1.22
CA PRO A 161 14.50 14.21 1.50
C PRO A 161 13.68 14.59 2.73
N TRP A 162 14.31 15.23 3.73
CA TRP A 162 13.68 15.62 5.00
C TRP A 162 12.44 16.50 4.83
N VAL A 163 12.36 17.29 3.76
CA VAL A 163 11.21 18.14 3.44
C VAL A 163 9.92 17.31 3.21
N LEU A 164 10.05 16.06 2.78
CA LEU A 164 8.90 15.19 2.56
C LEU A 164 8.31 14.67 3.88
N VAL A 165 9.06 14.61 4.97
CA VAL A 165 8.56 14.12 6.27
C VAL A 165 7.29 14.86 6.75
N PRO A 166 7.28 16.21 6.89
CA PRO A 166 6.09 16.93 7.31
C PRO A 166 4.97 16.98 6.25
N ILE A 167 5.30 16.74 4.97
CA ILE A 167 4.33 16.77 3.86
C ILE A 167 3.59 15.44 3.74
N MET A 168 4.31 14.34 3.86
CA MET A 168 3.77 13.02 3.54
C MET A 168 2.95 12.44 4.68
N ALA A 169 3.25 12.79 5.93
CA ALA A 169 2.43 12.42 7.08
C ALA A 169 0.93 12.79 6.92
N PRO A 170 0.54 14.05 6.65
CA PRO A 170 -0.86 14.40 6.43
C PRO A 170 -1.40 13.82 5.11
N ILE A 171 -0.60 13.74 4.04
CA ILE A 171 -1.04 13.20 2.74
C ILE A 171 -1.39 11.71 2.84
N CYS A 172 -0.55 10.89 3.46
CA CYS A 172 -0.79 9.46 3.62
C CYS A 172 -2.01 9.18 4.52
N VAL A 173 -2.18 9.93 5.62
CA VAL A 173 -3.41 9.83 6.44
C VAL A 173 -4.64 10.26 5.64
N ALA A 174 -4.53 11.34 4.87
CA ALA A 174 -5.65 11.81 4.05
C ALA A 174 -6.00 10.82 2.93
N ALA A 175 -5.02 10.10 2.40
CA ALA A 175 -5.21 9.09 1.36
C ALA A 175 -5.94 7.84 1.86
N GLU A 176 -5.98 7.57 3.17
CA GLU A 176 -6.77 6.48 3.77
C GLU A 176 -8.26 6.83 3.88
N TRP A 177 -8.63 8.11 3.87
CA TRP A 177 -10.03 8.52 4.08
C TRP A 177 -11.03 8.18 2.97
N PRO A 178 -10.69 8.30 1.67
CA PRO A 178 -11.63 8.04 0.59
C PRO A 178 -12.12 6.59 0.64
N ARG A 179 -13.39 6.39 1.02
CA ARG A 179 -14.05 5.09 0.96
C ARG A 179 -14.73 4.95 -0.38
N LEU A 180 -13.94 4.68 -1.41
CA LEU A 180 -14.41 4.50 -2.77
C LEU A 180 -14.89 3.07 -2.96
N ARG A 181 -16.05 2.90 -3.61
CA ARG A 181 -16.63 1.58 -3.85
C ARG A 181 -15.69 0.63 -4.62
N TYR A 182 -14.99 1.15 -5.62
CA TYR A 182 -14.21 0.34 -6.58
C TYR A 182 -12.69 0.43 -6.41
N ILE A 183 -12.20 1.39 -5.62
CA ILE A 183 -10.78 1.63 -5.38
C ILE A 183 -10.53 1.37 -3.90
N ASP A 184 -9.64 0.42 -3.62
CA ASP A 184 -9.26 0.06 -2.25
C ASP A 184 -8.26 1.08 -1.67
N ASP A 185 -8.24 1.18 -0.35
CA ASP A 185 -7.36 2.08 0.41
C ASP A 185 -5.87 1.77 0.16
N ASN A 186 -5.51 0.52 -0.16
CA ASN A 186 -4.15 0.18 -0.57
C ASN A 186 -3.68 0.96 -1.81
N ALA A 187 -4.57 1.18 -2.78
CA ALA A 187 -4.24 1.94 -3.98
C ALA A 187 -4.13 3.42 -3.67
N THR A 188 -5.05 3.99 -2.90
CA THR A 188 -5.02 5.43 -2.58
C THR A 188 -3.82 5.77 -1.71
N MET A 189 -3.50 4.94 -0.70
CA MET A 189 -2.35 5.11 0.20
C MET A 189 -0.98 4.91 -0.47
N LEU A 190 -0.93 4.45 -1.72
CA LEU A 190 0.31 4.42 -2.51
C LEU A 190 0.28 5.43 -3.66
N LEU A 191 -0.74 5.39 -4.52
CA LEU A 191 -0.78 6.17 -5.75
C LEU A 191 -0.88 7.69 -5.49
N ILE A 192 -1.61 8.11 -4.44
CA ILE A 192 -1.70 9.54 -4.10
C ILE A 192 -0.36 10.04 -3.54
N PRO A 193 0.23 9.39 -2.51
CA PRO A 193 1.59 9.72 -2.05
C PRO A 193 2.65 9.69 -3.16
N LEU A 194 2.62 8.69 -4.03
CA LEU A 194 3.52 8.56 -5.18
C LEU A 194 3.40 9.75 -6.13
N ALA A 195 2.18 10.18 -6.46
CA ALA A 195 1.96 11.35 -7.29
C ALA A 195 2.54 12.62 -6.65
N VAL A 196 2.42 12.78 -5.33
CA VAL A 196 3.05 13.90 -4.60
C VAL A 196 4.56 13.84 -4.71
N VAL A 197 5.18 12.68 -4.48
CA VAL A 197 6.63 12.52 -4.64
C VAL A 197 7.08 12.92 -6.04
N LEU A 198 6.42 12.44 -7.10
CA LEU A 198 6.75 12.78 -8.49
C LEU A 198 6.58 14.27 -8.81
N ILE A 199 5.65 14.97 -8.15
CA ILE A 199 5.46 16.42 -8.31
C ILE A 199 6.61 17.21 -7.65
N PHE A 200 7.11 16.73 -6.51
CA PHE A 200 8.20 17.38 -5.77
C PHE A 200 9.58 17.03 -6.33
N ASP A 201 9.73 15.86 -6.93
CA ASP A 201 11.00 15.32 -7.37
C ASP A 201 11.83 16.29 -8.26
N PRO A 202 11.27 17.05 -9.22
CA PRO A 202 12.04 18.02 -10.01
C PRO A 202 12.77 19.10 -9.18
N PHE A 203 12.38 19.32 -7.94
CA PHE A 203 13.03 20.24 -7.00
C PHE A 203 14.02 19.54 -6.06
N LEU A 204 13.91 18.22 -5.91
CA LEU A 204 14.68 17.41 -4.98
C LEU A 204 15.82 16.66 -5.67
N GLY A 205 15.65 16.30 -6.95
CA GLY A 205 16.67 15.68 -7.79
C GLY A 205 17.08 14.29 -7.32
N VAL A 206 16.11 13.47 -6.90
CA VAL A 206 16.37 12.10 -6.46
C VAL A 206 16.35 11.13 -7.64
N ILE A 207 15.47 11.36 -8.63
CA ILE A 207 15.36 10.58 -9.89
C ILE A 207 16.05 11.33 -11.03
#